data_AF-A0A2K2RQP3-F1
#
_entry.id   AF-A0A2K2RQP3-F1
#
_cell.length_a   1.000
_cell.length_b   1.000
_cell.length_c   1.000
_cell.angle_alpha   90.00
_cell.angle_beta   90.00
_cell.angle_gamma   90.00
#
_symmetry.space_group_name_H-M   'P 1'
#
loop_
_entity.id
_entity.type
_entity.pdbx_description
1 polymer ?
#
loop_
_entity_poly.entity_id
_entity_poly.type
_entity_poly.pdbx_seq_one_letter_code
_entity_poly.pdbx_strand_id
1 'polypeptide(L)'
;MDYREFVELYGGGEINEYLAVSTPPVQGSPYGCLLDRLDPTLSDRDWQELDAVLGGQGVPPLLPFADSASSGVAFWLRKGASDSWRLATFRRQAQYGANRWTVFDGDMAQFLVDVLTDVVDPFSERVSGPGPHMFVNWREM
;
A
#
# COMPACT_ATOMS: atom_id res chain seq x y z
N MET A 1 6.97 11.63 -6.99
CA MET A 1 8.12 11.13 -6.19
C MET A 1 7.98 9.63 -6.16
N ASP A 2 9.01 8.91 -6.58
CA ASP A 2 8.96 7.44 -6.64
C ASP A 2 9.30 6.80 -5.28
N TYR A 3 9.10 5.48 -5.14
CA TYR A 3 9.37 4.77 -3.87
C TYR A 3 10.83 4.86 -3.43
N ARG A 4 11.77 4.84 -4.38
CA ARG A 4 13.18 4.89 -4.06
C ARG A 4 13.52 6.26 -3.48
N GLU A 5 13.06 7.32 -4.13
CA GLU A 5 13.20 8.69 -3.65
C GLU A 5 12.51 8.87 -2.28
N PHE A 6 11.31 8.30 -2.09
CA PHE A 6 10.62 8.31 -0.80
C PHE A 6 11.45 7.61 0.30
N VAL A 7 11.94 6.39 0.06
CA VAL A 7 12.73 5.64 1.04
C VAL A 7 14.10 6.29 1.28
N GLU A 8 14.71 6.91 0.27
CA GLU A 8 15.97 7.64 0.43
C GLU A 8 15.79 8.87 1.33
N LEU A 9 14.67 9.59 1.20
CA LEU A 9 14.37 10.80 1.97
C LEU A 9 13.79 10.50 3.36
N TYR A 10 12.85 9.56 3.44
CA TYR A 10 12.02 9.30 4.61
C TYR A 10 12.30 7.93 5.25
N GLY A 11 12.96 7.01 4.55
CA GLY A 11 13.16 5.66 5.06
C GLY A 11 11.85 4.87 5.19
N GLY A 12 11.83 3.97 6.16
CA GLY A 12 10.64 3.27 6.60
C GLY A 12 10.03 3.97 7.80
N GLY A 13 8.77 3.70 8.06
CA GLY A 13 8.12 4.35 9.19
C GLY A 13 6.62 4.23 9.12
N GLU A 14 5.99 5.05 9.92
CA GLU A 14 4.55 5.11 10.01
C GLU A 14 4.05 6.53 9.78
N ILE A 15 2.85 6.64 9.23
CA ILE A 15 2.16 7.90 9.06
C ILE A 15 1.01 7.94 10.06
N ASN A 16 1.19 8.71 11.13
CA ASN A 16 0.27 8.87 12.27
C ASN A 16 -0.38 7.57 12.76
N GLU A 17 0.38 6.48 12.90
CA GLU A 17 -0.10 5.15 13.33
C GLU A 17 -1.12 4.49 12.37
N TYR A 18 -1.48 5.12 11.24
CA TYR A 18 -2.48 4.61 10.32
C TYR A 18 -1.90 3.73 9.23
N LEU A 19 -0.72 4.07 8.72
CA LEU A 19 -0.09 3.38 7.61
C LEU A 19 1.39 3.15 7.91
N ALA A 20 1.78 1.89 8.00
CA ALA A 20 3.18 1.48 8.13
C ALA A 20 3.74 1.22 6.73
N VAL A 21 4.79 1.94 6.34
CA VAL A 21 5.49 1.78 5.06
C VAL A 21 6.73 0.90 5.26
N SER A 22 6.77 -0.21 4.53
CA SER A 22 7.91 -1.13 4.53
C SER A 22 9.09 -0.56 3.74
N THR A 23 10.31 -0.95 4.13
CA THR A 23 11.55 -0.62 3.40
C THR A 23 12.12 -1.82 2.68
N PRO A 24 12.94 -1.63 1.63
CA PRO A 24 13.84 -2.69 1.17
C PRO A 24 14.65 -3.23 2.36
N PRO A 25 15.16 -4.47 2.31
CA PRO A 25 15.91 -5.04 3.42
C PRO A 25 17.06 -4.12 3.87
N VAL A 26 16.88 -3.50 5.04
CA VAL A 26 17.90 -2.73 5.75
C VAL A 26 18.12 -3.42 7.08
N GLN A 27 19.37 -3.77 7.38
CA GLN A 27 19.73 -4.44 8.62
C GLN A 27 19.32 -3.57 9.82
N GLY A 28 18.49 -4.12 10.72
CA GLY A 28 18.04 -3.44 11.95
C GLY A 28 16.72 -2.65 11.83
N SER A 29 16.05 -2.61 10.67
CA SER A 29 14.73 -1.95 10.56
C SER A 29 13.64 -2.73 11.31
N PRO A 30 12.89 -2.10 12.24
CA PRO A 30 11.77 -2.76 12.92
C PRO A 30 10.51 -2.89 12.03
N TYR A 31 10.48 -2.17 10.90
CA TYR A 31 9.34 -2.13 9.96
C TYR A 31 9.36 -3.25 8.91
N GLY A 32 10.22 -4.26 9.11
CA GLY A 32 10.29 -5.48 8.29
C GLY A 32 11.02 -5.30 6.96
N CYS A 33 11.25 -6.43 6.29
CA CYS A 33 11.84 -6.49 4.95
C CYS A 33 10.71 -6.60 3.91
N LEU A 34 10.70 -5.69 2.94
CA LEU A 34 9.77 -5.68 1.81
C LEU A 34 9.65 -7.06 1.12
N LEU A 35 10.74 -7.83 1.10
CA LEU A 35 10.82 -9.13 0.43
C LEU A 35 10.24 -10.29 1.25
N ASP A 36 10.02 -10.12 2.55
CA ASP A 36 9.48 -11.19 3.40
C ASP A 36 7.98 -11.43 3.16
N ARG A 37 7.33 -10.53 2.42
CA ARG A 37 5.87 -10.48 2.22
C ARG A 37 5.44 -10.71 0.77
N LEU A 38 6.33 -11.30 -0.04
CA LEU A 38 6.08 -11.53 -1.47
C LEU A 38 4.90 -12.46 -1.78
N ASP A 39 4.43 -13.22 -0.78
CA ASP A 39 3.29 -14.14 -0.91
C ASP A 39 2.16 -13.72 0.05
N PRO A 40 1.29 -12.77 -0.36
CA PRO A 40 0.17 -12.37 0.47
C PRO A 40 -0.82 -13.53 0.59
N THR A 41 -1.31 -13.79 1.80
CA THR A 41 -2.27 -14.86 2.09
C THR A 41 -3.67 -14.50 1.58
N LEU A 42 -3.82 -14.49 0.25
CA LEU A 42 -5.05 -14.21 -0.48
C LEU A 42 -5.73 -15.52 -0.89
N SER A 43 -7.04 -15.58 -0.72
CA SER A 43 -7.86 -16.70 -1.20
C SER A 43 -8.05 -16.65 -2.72
N ASP A 44 -8.44 -17.77 -3.34
CA ASP A 44 -8.77 -17.83 -4.78
C ASP A 44 -9.81 -16.77 -5.19
N ARG A 45 -10.78 -16.50 -4.31
CA ARG A 45 -11.78 -15.45 -4.51
C ARG A 45 -11.15 -14.06 -4.56
N ASP A 46 -10.18 -13.78 -3.69
CA ASP A 46 -9.49 -12.48 -3.66
C ASP A 46 -8.74 -12.25 -4.97
N TRP A 47 -8.09 -13.29 -5.49
CA TRP A 47 -7.40 -13.23 -6.78
C TRP A 47 -8.35 -13.01 -7.95
N GLN A 48 -9.50 -13.70 -7.98
CA GLN A 48 -10.52 -13.50 -9.01
C GLN A 48 -11.12 -12.08 -8.97
N GLU A 49 -11.38 -11.56 -7.77
CA GLU A 49 -11.89 -10.20 -7.60
C GLU A 49 -10.87 -9.16 -8.13
N LEU A 50 -9.58 -9.35 -7.90
CA LEU A 50 -8.53 -8.49 -8.44
C LEU A 50 -8.41 -8.59 -9.96
N ASP A 51 -8.43 -9.81 -10.51
CA ASP A 51 -8.39 -10.00 -11.97
C ASP A 51 -9.57 -9.31 -12.66
N ALA A 52 -10.76 -9.37 -12.07
CA ALA A 52 -11.93 -8.66 -12.56
C ALA A 52 -11.73 -7.13 -12.55
N VAL A 53 -11.12 -6.55 -11.50
CA VAL A 53 -10.78 -5.11 -11.48
C VAL A 53 -9.75 -4.76 -12.57
N LEU A 54 -8.85 -5.70 -12.89
CA LEU A 54 -7.84 -5.54 -13.94
C LEU A 54 -8.35 -5.85 -15.35
N GLY A 55 -9.64 -6.15 -15.52
CA GLY A 55 -10.25 -6.43 -16.81
C GLY A 55 -9.97 -7.83 -17.35
N GLY A 56 -9.66 -8.81 -16.50
CA GLY A 56 -9.51 -10.22 -16.86
C GLY A 56 -8.23 -10.53 -17.65
N GLN A 57 -7.17 -9.74 -17.46
CA GLN A 57 -5.90 -9.90 -18.17
C GLN A 57 -4.88 -10.77 -17.42
N GLY A 58 -5.26 -11.34 -16.27
CA GLY A 58 -4.36 -11.98 -15.34
C GLY A 58 -3.76 -10.99 -14.34
N VAL A 59 -3.58 -11.46 -13.11
CA VAL A 59 -3.01 -10.66 -12.01
C VAL A 59 -1.48 -10.73 -12.06
N PRO A 60 -0.79 -9.58 -12.16
CA PRO A 60 0.67 -9.56 -12.09
C PRO A 60 1.16 -9.86 -10.67
N PRO A 61 2.43 -10.25 -10.50
CA PRO A 61 2.99 -10.47 -9.16
C PRO A 61 2.83 -9.26 -8.26
N LEU A 62 2.30 -9.47 -7.06
CA LEU A 62 2.15 -8.42 -6.06
C LEU A 62 3.47 -8.18 -5.32
N LEU A 63 3.65 -6.96 -4.84
CA LEU A 63 4.71 -6.58 -3.92
C LEU A 63 4.11 -5.63 -2.88
N PRO A 64 3.84 -6.09 -1.65
CA PRO A 64 3.28 -5.22 -0.61
C PRO A 64 4.31 -4.19 -0.19
N PHE A 65 3.88 -2.95 0.05
CA PHE A 65 4.75 -1.87 0.52
C PHE A 65 4.19 -1.10 1.71
N ALA A 66 2.90 -1.25 2.02
CA ALA A 66 2.32 -0.64 3.20
C ALA A 66 1.15 -1.46 3.76
N ASP A 67 0.98 -1.41 5.08
CA ASP A 67 -0.19 -1.96 5.78
C ASP A 67 -0.88 -0.87 6.59
N SER A 68 -2.21 -0.92 6.67
CA SER A 68 -2.99 -0.06 7.53
C SER A 68 -3.25 -0.69 8.91
N ALA A 69 -3.57 0.13 9.90
CA ALA A 69 -3.95 -0.33 11.24
C ALA A 69 -5.14 -1.31 11.23
N SER A 70 -6.08 -1.11 10.30
CA SER A 70 -7.23 -1.97 10.03
C SER A 70 -6.94 -3.22 9.18
N SER A 71 -5.67 -3.61 9.03
CA SER A 71 -5.23 -4.76 8.22
C SER A 71 -5.56 -4.63 6.72
N GLY A 72 -5.65 -3.40 6.21
CA GLY A 72 -5.59 -3.13 4.78
C GLY A 72 -4.14 -3.22 4.30
N VAL A 73 -3.94 -3.58 3.03
CA VAL A 73 -2.59 -3.74 2.46
C VAL A 73 -2.52 -3.02 1.13
N ALA A 74 -1.44 -2.29 0.88
CA ALA A 74 -1.13 -1.67 -0.39
C ALA A 74 0.00 -2.42 -1.11
N PHE A 75 -0.20 -2.65 -2.40
CA PHE A 75 0.66 -3.45 -3.26
C PHE A 75 1.05 -2.67 -4.52
N TRP A 76 2.27 -2.91 -5.01
CA TRP A 76 2.58 -2.68 -6.42
C TRP A 76 2.18 -3.88 -7.28
N LEU A 77 1.58 -3.57 -8.42
CA LEU A 77 1.28 -4.51 -9.50
C LEU A 77 2.48 -4.56 -10.46
N ARG A 78 3.33 -5.60 -10.34
CA ARG A 78 4.62 -5.68 -11.06
C ARG A 78 4.47 -6.11 -12.53
N LYS A 79 3.85 -5.25 -13.34
CA LYS A 79 3.69 -5.43 -14.79
C LYS A 79 4.51 -4.38 -15.53
N GLY A 80 5.49 -4.81 -16.33
CA GLY A 80 6.36 -3.91 -17.09
C GLY A 80 7.50 -3.32 -16.25
N ALA A 81 7.98 -2.13 -16.65
CA ALA A 81 9.04 -1.40 -15.96
C ALA A 81 8.58 -0.88 -14.59
N SER A 82 9.49 -0.77 -13.62
CA SER A 82 9.20 -0.34 -12.25
C SER A 82 8.39 0.96 -12.18
N ASP A 83 8.73 1.91 -13.04
CA ASP A 83 8.15 3.26 -13.03
C ASP A 83 6.74 3.28 -13.63
N SER A 84 6.30 2.15 -14.20
CA SER A 84 4.95 1.94 -14.75
C SER A 84 4.08 1.04 -13.87
N TRP A 85 4.61 0.57 -12.74
CA TRP A 85 3.84 -0.28 -11.84
C TRP A 85 2.70 0.53 -11.22
N ARG A 86 1.49 -0.02 -11.33
CA ARG A 86 0.30 0.54 -10.70
C ARG A 86 0.19 0.09 -9.26
N LEU A 87 -0.66 0.79 -8.51
CA LEU A 87 -0.93 0.51 -7.12
C LEU A 87 -2.27 -0.19 -6.97
N ALA A 88 -2.36 -1.12 -6.03
CA ALA A 88 -3.61 -1.74 -5.63
C ALA A 88 -3.69 -1.79 -4.12
N THR A 89 -4.88 -1.55 -3.56
CA THR A 89 -5.15 -1.80 -2.15
C THR A 89 -6.12 -2.94 -1.98
N PHE A 90 -5.91 -3.72 -0.93
CA PHE A 90 -6.84 -4.72 -0.43
C PHE A 90 -7.38 -4.29 0.92
N ARG A 91 -8.70 -4.17 1.03
CA ARG A 91 -9.37 -4.02 2.33
C ARG A 91 -9.92 -5.36 2.79
N ARG A 92 -9.58 -5.73 4.02
CA ARG A 92 -10.06 -6.99 4.62
C ARG A 92 -11.57 -7.00 4.84
N GLN A 93 -12.13 -5.84 5.16
CA GLN A 93 -13.57 -5.65 5.35
C GLN A 93 -14.12 -4.73 4.26
N ALA A 94 -15.15 -5.18 3.56
CA ALA A 94 -15.90 -4.37 2.61
C ALA A 94 -17.40 -4.56 2.87
N GLN A 95 -18.19 -3.55 2.52
CA GLN A 95 -19.65 -3.67 2.54
C GLN A 95 -20.09 -4.79 1.60
N TYR A 96 -21.21 -5.44 1.93
CA TYR A 96 -21.72 -6.54 1.11
C TYR A 96 -21.95 -6.09 -0.34
N GLY A 97 -21.35 -6.80 -1.29
CA GLY A 97 -21.41 -6.49 -2.73
C GLY A 97 -20.37 -5.49 -3.23
N ALA A 98 -19.59 -4.85 -2.34
CA ALA A 98 -18.47 -3.99 -2.74
C ALA A 98 -17.20 -4.81 -2.99
N ASN A 99 -16.40 -4.40 -3.98
CA ASN A 99 -15.10 -5.03 -4.23
C ASN A 99 -14.10 -4.65 -3.12
N ARG A 100 -13.31 -5.62 -2.67
CA ARG A 100 -12.24 -5.43 -1.67
C ARG A 100 -10.97 -4.86 -2.27
N TRP A 101 -10.86 -4.83 -3.59
CA TRP A 101 -9.76 -4.26 -4.31
C TRP A 101 -10.10 -2.87 -4.83
N THR A 102 -9.12 -1.98 -4.73
CA THR A 102 -9.09 -0.70 -5.45
C THR A 102 -7.77 -0.63 -6.20
N VAL A 103 -7.81 -0.29 -7.49
CA VAL A 103 -6.60 -0.04 -8.30
C VAL A 103 -6.48 1.46 -8.48
N PHE A 104 -5.27 1.96 -8.26
CA PHE A 104 -4.95 3.37 -8.37
C PHE A 104 -3.96 3.59 -9.52
N ASP A 105 -4.34 4.50 -10.42
CA ASP A 105 -3.52 4.93 -11.54
C ASP A 105 -2.73 6.18 -11.13
N GLY A 106 -1.55 5.98 -10.54
CA GLY A 106 -0.65 7.05 -10.12
C GLY A 106 0.56 6.53 -9.36
N ASP A 107 1.46 7.44 -8.97
CA ASP A 107 2.64 7.11 -8.20
C ASP A 107 2.33 6.95 -6.69
N MET A 108 3.29 6.41 -5.94
CA MET A 108 3.14 6.18 -4.50
C MET A 108 2.92 7.48 -3.72
N ALA A 109 3.61 8.56 -4.09
CA ALA A 109 3.49 9.82 -3.38
C ALA A 109 2.09 10.41 -3.55
N GLN A 110 1.55 10.39 -4.77
CA GLN A 110 0.19 10.83 -5.05
C GLN A 110 -0.82 9.96 -4.29
N PHE A 111 -0.65 8.64 -4.28
CA PHE A 111 -1.50 7.75 -3.51
C PHE A 111 -1.49 8.11 -2.01
N LEU A 112 -0.31 8.31 -1.42
CA LEU A 112 -0.20 8.70 -0.01
C LEU A 112 -0.86 10.05 0.27
N VAL A 113 -0.65 11.04 -0.59
CA VAL A 113 -1.30 12.35 -0.47
C VAL A 113 -2.81 12.22 -0.54
N ASP A 114 -3.33 11.47 -1.53
CA ASP A 114 -4.77 11.30 -1.72
C ASP A 114 -5.42 10.57 -0.54
N VAL A 115 -4.73 9.58 0.05
CA VAL A 115 -5.18 8.89 1.27
C VAL A 115 -5.19 9.85 2.46
N LEU A 116 -4.12 10.62 2.67
CA LEU A 116 -3.98 11.54 3.80
C LEU A 116 -4.89 12.77 3.69
N THR A 117 -5.38 13.07 2.49
CA THR A 117 -6.27 14.22 2.24
C THR A 117 -7.74 13.80 2.04
N ASP A 118 -8.08 12.52 2.30
CA ASP A 118 -9.41 11.94 2.15
C ASP A 118 -9.99 12.09 0.71
N VAL A 119 -9.11 12.23 -0.29
CA VAL A 119 -9.48 12.21 -1.72
C VAL A 119 -9.85 10.79 -2.12
N VAL A 120 -9.14 9.81 -1.58
CA VAL A 120 -9.44 8.38 -1.73
C VAL A 120 -9.51 7.72 -0.36
N ASP A 121 -10.45 6.78 -0.20
CA ASP A 121 -10.61 5.97 1.01
C ASP A 121 -10.42 4.48 0.66
N PRO A 122 -9.17 4.04 0.43
CA PRO A 122 -8.88 2.71 -0.10
C PRO A 122 -8.77 1.64 1.00
N PHE A 123 -8.87 2.03 2.27
CA PHE A 123 -8.77 1.16 3.44
C PHE A 123 -10.12 1.05 4.16
N SER A 124 -10.18 0.27 5.24
CA SER A 124 -11.44 0.07 6.00
C SER A 124 -11.68 1.17 7.04
N GLU A 125 -10.72 2.09 7.19
CA GLU A 125 -10.73 3.19 8.14
C GLU A 125 -10.37 4.49 7.43
N ARG A 126 -11.05 5.57 7.81
CA ARG A 126 -10.67 6.90 7.34
C ARG A 126 -9.37 7.33 8.00
N VAL A 127 -8.38 7.65 7.18
CA VAL A 127 -7.13 8.26 7.60
C VAL A 127 -7.36 9.77 7.80
N SER A 128 -8.26 10.12 8.72
CA SER A 128 -8.62 11.51 9.00
C SER A 128 -8.56 11.78 10.51
N GLY A 129 -7.52 12.47 10.94
CA GLY A 129 -7.38 12.99 12.30
C GLY A 129 -7.20 14.51 12.27
N PRO A 130 -7.66 15.26 13.28
CA PRO A 130 -7.43 16.70 13.34
C PRO A 130 -5.95 17.01 13.60
N GLY A 131 -5.27 17.65 12.64
CA GLY A 131 -3.87 18.11 12.79
C GLY A 131 -3.01 17.86 11.55
N PRO A 132 -1.76 18.36 11.51
CA PRO A 132 -0.83 18.04 10.44
C PRO A 132 -0.46 16.55 10.50
N HIS A 133 -0.56 15.85 9.36
CA HIS A 133 -0.09 14.47 9.25
C HIS A 133 1.44 14.45 9.29
N MET A 134 2.03 13.76 10.27
CA MET A 134 3.48 13.61 10.42
C MET A 134 3.92 12.21 10.04
N PHE A 135 4.96 12.15 9.21
CA PHE A 135 5.72 10.93 8.98
C PHE A 135 6.81 10.83 10.05
N VAL A 136 6.91 9.70 10.74
CA VAL A 136 7.97 9.45 11.73
C VAL A 136 8.95 8.43 11.16
N ASN A 137 10.20 8.87 10.95
CA ASN A 137 11.27 8.03 10.45
C ASN A 137 11.76 7.08 11.56
N TRP A 138 11.96 5.81 11.24
CA TRP A 138 12.50 4.83 12.19
C TRP A 138 13.88 5.20 12.77
N ARG A 139 14.68 5.99 12.04
CA ARG A 139 16.00 6.46 12.50
C ARG A 139 15.91 7.56 13.56
N GLU A 140 14.74 8.14 13.76
CA GLU A 140 14.48 9.22 14.72
C GLU A 140 13.66 8.74 15.93
N MET A 141 13.34 7.44 16.00
CA MET A 141 12.81 6.74 17.18
C MET A 141 13.93 6.14 18.01
#